data_AF-A0A7J5XVK4-F1
#
_entry.id   AF-A0A7J5XVK4-F1
#
_cell.length_a   1.000
_cell.length_b   1.000
_cell.length_c   1.000
_cell.angle_alpha   90.00
_cell.angle_beta   90.00
_cell.angle_gamma   90.00
#
_symmetry.space_group_name_H-M   'P 1'
#
loop_
_entity.id
_entity.type
_entity.pdbx_description
1 polymer ?
#
loop_
_entity_poly.entity_id
_entity_poly.type
_entity_poly.pdbx_seq_one_letter_code
_entity_poly.pdbx_strand_id
1 'polypeptide(L)'
;MYWAAGFASSRPCVVELGRNHSLPLGLCGFEQQQSLYGCIIAFPLQDYGGIMSVLGSDSWWKKTLYITGGALLAAAAYLLHELLAIRKEQELDSKDAIILHQFSRPKNGVPSLSPFCLKLETYLRMVDLPYQNYFDGKLSPQGKMPWIEYNHQQASGSEFIVDFLEEMLGVNLNVNLTPEERAVSRAITTMVEDHLYWTIAYCQWVDNVDETQKLLSMTGP
;
A
#
# COMPACT_ATOMS: atom_id res chain seq x y z
N MET A 1 47.29 -26.73 -25.26
CA MET A 1 47.56 -25.85 -26.42
C MET A 1 46.42 -24.86 -26.56
N TYR A 2 46.61 -23.64 -26.08
CA TYR A 2 45.71 -22.52 -26.35
C TYR A 2 46.60 -21.34 -26.70
N TRP A 3 46.44 -20.80 -27.91
CA TRP A 3 47.12 -19.59 -28.35
C TRP A 3 46.25 -18.39 -28.02
N ALA A 4 46.79 -17.40 -27.33
CA ALA A 4 46.19 -16.07 -27.21
C ALA A 4 47.00 -15.12 -28.08
N ALA A 5 46.40 -14.62 -29.15
CA ALA A 5 46.95 -13.53 -29.94
C ALA A 5 46.44 -12.21 -29.36
N GLY A 6 47.34 -11.42 -28.78
CA GLY A 6 47.07 -10.06 -28.36
C GLY A 6 47.94 -9.09 -29.16
N PHE A 7 47.31 -8.08 -29.76
CA PHE A 7 48.04 -6.96 -30.34
C PHE A 7 48.38 -5.97 -29.22
N ALA A 8 49.67 -5.82 -28.91
CA ALA A 8 50.16 -4.70 -28.13
C ALA A 8 50.27 -3.48 -29.06
N SER A 9 49.39 -2.50 -28.89
CA SER A 9 49.57 -1.18 -29.49
C SER A 9 50.35 -0.29 -28.53
N SER A 10 51.54 0.14 -28.95
CA SER A 10 52.31 1.18 -28.27
C SER A 10 51.75 2.56 -28.65
N ARG A 11 51.04 3.19 -27.70
CA ARG A 11 50.83 4.63 -27.37
C ARG A 11 51.30 5.73 -28.38
N PRO A 12 50.97 7.03 -28.16
CA PRO A 12 49.68 7.71 -27.93
C PRO A 12 49.54 8.95 -28.86
N CYS A 13 48.34 9.48 -29.14
CA CYS A 13 48.12 10.93 -29.43
C CYS A 13 46.62 11.20 -29.61
N VAL A 14 46.04 12.06 -28.76
CA VAL A 14 45.76 13.50 -28.97
C VAL A 14 44.50 13.72 -29.81
N VAL A 15 43.55 14.40 -29.15
CA VAL A 15 42.29 14.91 -29.67
C VAL A 15 42.57 16.02 -30.68
N GLU A 16 41.93 15.99 -31.86
CA GLU A 16 41.57 17.22 -32.56
C GLU A 16 40.34 17.04 -33.48
N LEU A 17 39.51 18.07 -33.46
CA LEU A 17 38.20 18.23 -34.10
C LEU A 17 38.41 18.88 -35.47
N GLY A 18 37.87 18.34 -36.58
CA GLY A 18 37.90 19.09 -37.84
C GLY A 18 37.61 18.34 -39.15
N ARG A 19 36.34 18.40 -39.56
CA ARG A 19 35.83 18.80 -40.89
C ARG A 19 36.56 18.37 -42.20
N ASN A 20 35.74 17.77 -43.08
CA ASN A 20 35.68 17.86 -44.56
C ASN A 20 36.51 16.94 -45.48
N HIS A 21 35.72 16.21 -46.30
CA HIS A 21 35.86 15.97 -47.75
C HIS A 21 36.81 14.90 -48.33
N SER A 22 36.15 13.96 -49.05
CA SER A 22 36.50 13.28 -50.33
C SER A 22 37.64 12.25 -50.44
N LEU A 23 37.22 11.04 -50.87
CA LEU A 23 37.91 9.96 -51.62
C LEU A 23 38.81 10.49 -52.77
N PRO A 24 39.79 9.72 -53.36
CA PRO A 24 39.61 8.32 -53.81
C PRO A 24 40.87 7.39 -53.97
N LEU A 25 40.58 6.15 -54.40
CA LEU A 25 41.32 5.19 -55.27
C LEU A 25 42.85 4.96 -55.14
N GLY A 26 43.28 3.69 -55.19
CA GLY A 26 44.61 3.32 -55.71
C GLY A 26 45.10 1.90 -55.41
N LEU A 27 45.21 1.09 -56.45
CA LEU A 27 45.66 -0.32 -56.52
C LEU A 27 47.16 -0.58 -56.19
N CYS A 28 47.43 -1.85 -55.84
CA CYS A 28 48.60 -2.68 -56.17
C CYS A 28 49.99 -2.39 -55.57
N GLY A 29 50.61 -3.45 -55.03
CA GLY A 29 52.00 -3.79 -55.41
C GLY A 29 52.97 -4.21 -54.30
N PHE A 30 53.35 -5.49 -54.38
CA PHE A 30 54.68 -6.08 -54.20
C PHE A 30 55.32 -6.33 -52.82
N GLU A 31 55.81 -7.57 -52.76
CA GLU A 31 56.74 -8.27 -51.88
C GLU A 31 57.88 -7.43 -51.29
N GLN A 32 58.22 -7.68 -50.02
CA GLN A 32 59.63 -7.89 -49.68
C GLN A 32 59.83 -8.75 -48.43
N GLN A 33 60.54 -9.84 -48.63
CA GLN A 33 60.99 -10.82 -47.66
C GLN A 33 62.23 -10.31 -46.92
N GLN A 34 62.23 -10.33 -45.59
CA GLN A 34 63.46 -10.21 -44.79
C GLN A 34 63.48 -11.25 -43.67
N SER A 35 64.49 -12.10 -43.77
CA SER A 35 64.94 -13.11 -42.80
C SER A 35 65.69 -12.42 -41.66
N LEU A 36 65.34 -12.74 -40.42
CA LEU A 36 66.18 -12.47 -39.24
C LEU A 36 66.15 -13.68 -38.31
N TYR A 37 67.29 -14.38 -38.26
CA TYR A 37 67.63 -15.32 -37.20
C TYR A 37 67.76 -14.56 -35.88
N GLY A 38 66.98 -14.93 -34.87
CA GLY A 38 67.04 -14.39 -33.52
C GLY A 38 66.87 -15.51 -32.48
N CYS A 39 67.85 -15.63 -31.60
CA CYS A 39 68.01 -16.66 -30.57
C CYS A 39 66.84 -16.66 -29.56
N ILE A 40 66.27 -17.83 -29.27
CA ILE A 40 65.28 -18.00 -28.19
C ILE A 40 66.04 -18.11 -26.86
N ILE A 41 65.99 -17.06 -26.05
CA ILE A 41 66.35 -17.12 -24.63
C ILE A 41 65.04 -17.32 -23.86
N ALA A 42 64.77 -18.55 -23.45
CA ALA A 42 63.66 -18.86 -22.57
C ALA A 42 64.09 -18.65 -21.12
N PHE A 43 63.47 -17.68 -20.45
CA PHE A 43 63.49 -17.61 -18.98
C PHE A 43 62.29 -18.43 -18.46
N PRO A 44 62.45 -19.28 -17.43
CA PRO A 44 61.31 -19.92 -16.80
C PRO A 44 60.49 -18.85 -16.10
N LEU A 45 59.35 -18.49 -16.70
CA LEU A 45 58.30 -17.73 -16.02
C LEU A 45 57.74 -18.69 -14.98
N GLN A 46 58.12 -18.45 -13.72
CA GLN A 46 57.60 -19.16 -12.58
C GLN A 46 56.08 -19.08 -12.62
N ASP A 47 55.44 -20.24 -12.82
CA ASP A 47 54.00 -20.37 -12.86
C ASP A 47 53.40 -19.76 -11.59
N TYR A 48 52.82 -18.57 -11.72
CA TYR A 48 51.73 -18.11 -10.85
C TYR A 48 50.43 -18.84 -11.24
N GLY A 49 50.52 -20.13 -11.54
CA GLY A 49 49.42 -21.04 -11.84
C GLY A 49 48.85 -21.64 -10.57
N GLY A 50 48.50 -20.80 -9.59
CA GLY A 50 48.14 -21.25 -8.25
C GLY A 50 46.95 -20.57 -7.57
N ILE A 51 46.25 -19.65 -8.24
CA ILE A 51 45.17 -18.89 -7.55
C ILE A 51 43.84 -18.76 -8.31
N MET A 52 43.68 -19.37 -9.49
CA MET A 52 42.44 -19.20 -10.28
C MET A 52 41.66 -20.48 -10.58
N SER A 53 41.78 -21.51 -9.75
CA SER A 53 40.93 -22.72 -9.82
C SER A 53 40.01 -22.91 -8.60
N VAL A 54 39.78 -21.86 -7.79
CA VAL A 54 38.85 -21.90 -6.64
C VAL A 54 37.57 -21.09 -6.88
N LEU A 55 37.33 -20.60 -8.09
CA LEU A 55 35.96 -20.20 -8.48
C LEU A 55 35.17 -21.47 -8.87
N GLY A 56 34.90 -22.26 -7.83
CA GLY A 56 33.76 -23.15 -7.82
C GLY A 56 32.54 -22.37 -8.26
N SER A 57 31.77 -22.99 -9.15
CA SER A 57 30.52 -22.53 -9.70
C SER A 57 29.43 -22.40 -8.62
N ASP A 58 29.68 -21.63 -7.57
CA ASP A 58 28.71 -21.25 -6.57
C ASP A 58 28.75 -19.74 -6.39
N SER A 59 27.69 -19.12 -6.88
CA SER A 59 27.54 -17.70 -7.10
C SER A 59 27.34 -16.93 -5.78
N TRP A 60 28.34 -16.93 -4.90
CA TRP A 60 28.30 -16.28 -3.58
C TRP A 60 27.93 -14.80 -3.66
N TRP A 61 28.44 -14.07 -4.65
CA TRP A 61 28.07 -12.68 -4.94
C TRP A 61 26.58 -12.49 -5.29
N LYS A 62 25.96 -13.46 -6.00
CA LYS A 62 24.50 -13.44 -6.23
C LYS A 62 23.75 -13.67 -4.93
N LYS A 63 24.20 -14.62 -4.08
CA LYS A 63 23.60 -14.86 -2.76
C LYS A 63 23.66 -13.60 -1.89
N THR A 64 24.81 -12.93 -1.82
CA THR A 64 24.96 -11.67 -1.09
C THR A 64 24.05 -10.58 -1.66
N LEU A 65 23.98 -10.43 -2.98
CA LEU A 65 23.10 -9.45 -3.64
C LEU A 65 21.62 -9.70 -3.33
N TYR A 66 21.17 -10.96 -3.31
CA TYR A 66 19.80 -11.31 -2.93
C TYR A 66 19.53 -11.02 -1.45
N ILE A 67 20.49 -11.28 -0.55
CA ILE A 67 20.33 -11.00 0.88
C ILE A 67 20.27 -9.49 1.14
N THR A 68 21.19 -8.71 0.56
CA THR A 68 21.19 -7.25 0.72
C THR A 68 20.00 -6.59 0.04
N GLY A 69 19.62 -7.07 -1.15
CA GLY A 69 18.44 -6.59 -1.87
C GLY A 69 17.15 -6.90 -1.13
N GLY A 70 17.02 -8.11 -0.57
CA GLY A 70 15.89 -8.52 0.26
C GLY A 70 15.78 -7.72 1.55
N ALA A 71 16.91 -7.49 2.24
CA ALA A 71 16.95 -6.64 3.44
C ALA A 71 16.57 -5.18 3.13
N LEU A 72 17.05 -4.63 2.01
CA LEU A 72 16.70 -3.27 1.57
C LEU A 72 15.21 -3.16 1.24
N LEU A 73 14.65 -4.15 0.53
CA LEU A 73 13.23 -4.23 0.21
C LEU A 73 12.36 -4.33 1.46
N ALA A 74 12.75 -5.17 2.43
CA ALA A 74 12.04 -5.30 3.70
C ALA A 74 12.08 -3.99 4.51
N ALA A 75 13.24 -3.34 4.58
CA ALA A 75 13.38 -2.04 5.25
C ALA A 75 12.53 -0.95 4.57
N ALA A 76 12.54 -0.90 3.24
CA ALA A 76 11.71 0.04 2.48
C ALA A 76 10.21 -0.22 2.70
N ALA A 77 9.79 -1.49 2.72
CA ALA A 77 8.41 -1.87 3.00
C ALA A 77 7.98 -1.50 4.43
N TYR A 78 8.86 -1.69 5.41
CA TYR A 78 8.62 -1.30 6.80
C TYR A 78 8.46 0.22 6.94
N LEU A 79 9.40 1.00 6.38
CA LEU A 79 9.31 2.46 6.39
C LEU A 79 8.06 2.96 5.67
N LEU A 80 7.69 2.35 4.54
CA LEU A 80 6.44 2.68 3.85
C LEU A 80 5.22 2.41 4.73
N HIS A 81 5.18 1.25 5.39
CA HIS A 81 4.10 0.90 6.30
C HIS A 81 4.01 1.90 7.47
N GLU A 82 5.14 2.28 8.07
CA GLU A 82 5.20 3.24 9.17
C GLU A 82 4.77 4.65 8.73
N LEU A 83 5.20 5.11 7.55
CA LEU A 83 4.75 6.38 6.98
C LEU A 83 3.25 6.38 6.67
N LEU A 84 2.71 5.27 6.17
CA LEU A 84 1.28 5.11 5.95
C LEU A 84 0.51 5.11 7.27
N ALA A 85 1.04 4.48 8.32
CA ALA A 85 0.45 4.50 9.66
C ALA A 85 0.43 5.91 10.25
N ILE A 86 1.54 6.65 10.18
CA ILE A 86 1.62 8.05 10.66
C ILE A 86 0.66 8.95 9.89
N ARG A 87 0.58 8.82 8.56
CA ARG A 87 -0.35 9.62 7.74
C ARG A 87 -1.80 9.34 8.13
N LYS A 88 -2.13 8.08 8.36
CA LYS A 88 -3.45 7.65 8.81
C LYS A 88 -3.77 8.21 10.20
N GLU A 89 -2.81 8.21 11.11
CA GLU A 89 -2.94 8.85 12.43
C GLU A 89 -3.11 10.36 12.31
N GLN A 90 -2.38 11.05 11.43
CA GLN A 90 -2.58 12.49 11.19
C GLN A 90 -3.94 12.83 10.59
N GLU A 91 -4.47 11.98 9.72
CA GLU A 91 -5.81 12.14 9.17
C GLU A 91 -6.87 11.93 10.26
N LEU A 92 -6.63 10.98 11.18
CA LEU A 92 -7.44 10.74 12.37
C LEU A 92 -7.35 11.90 13.38
N ASP A 93 -6.18 12.52 13.50
CA ASP A 93 -5.88 13.61 14.44
C ASP A 93 -6.27 14.99 13.86
N SER A 94 -6.85 15.03 12.66
CA SER A 94 -7.34 16.27 12.10
C SER A 94 -8.46 16.80 12.99
N LYS A 95 -8.17 17.89 13.70
CA LYS A 95 -9.19 18.71 14.36
C LYS A 95 -10.30 18.98 13.34
N ASP A 96 -11.53 18.72 13.74
CA ASP A 96 -12.76 18.85 12.94
C ASP A 96 -13.11 17.71 11.96
N ALA A 97 -12.33 16.61 11.90
CA ALA A 97 -12.74 15.41 11.18
C ALA A 97 -13.67 14.54 12.05
N ILE A 98 -14.83 14.17 11.50
CA ILE A 98 -15.70 13.15 12.12
C ILE A 98 -15.24 11.78 11.64
N ILE A 99 -14.91 10.92 12.59
CA ILE A 99 -14.37 9.60 12.31
C ILE A 99 -15.40 8.60 12.74
N LEU A 100 -16.01 7.93 11.76
CA LEU A 100 -17.08 6.97 11.96
C LEU A 100 -16.50 5.56 12.00
N HIS A 101 -16.45 4.98 13.18
CA HIS A 101 -16.14 3.57 13.36
C HIS A 101 -17.41 2.73 13.15
N GLN A 102 -17.35 1.82 12.18
CA GLN A 102 -18.47 0.94 11.85
C GLN A 102 -18.01 -0.42 11.30
N PHE A 103 -18.96 -1.34 11.13
CA PHE A 103 -18.68 -2.65 10.56
C PHE A 103 -18.25 -2.56 9.09
N SER A 104 -17.37 -3.49 8.69
CA SER A 104 -16.90 -3.60 7.32
C SER A 104 -18.06 -3.74 6.33
N ARG A 105 -17.90 -3.11 5.16
CA ARG A 105 -18.91 -3.19 4.12
C ARG A 105 -19.06 -4.64 3.61
N PRO A 106 -20.29 -5.17 3.50
CA PRO A 106 -20.53 -6.46 2.89
C PRO A 106 -20.19 -6.49 1.39
N LYS A 107 -19.91 -7.69 0.87
CA LYS A 107 -19.43 -7.91 -0.51
C LYS A 107 -20.41 -7.53 -1.61
N ASN A 108 -21.70 -7.45 -1.29
CA ASN A 108 -22.76 -7.08 -2.24
C ASN A 108 -22.85 -5.56 -2.50
N GLY A 109 -21.99 -4.75 -1.89
CA GLY A 109 -21.94 -3.31 -2.09
C GLY A 109 -22.93 -2.50 -1.26
N VAL A 110 -23.71 -3.12 -0.36
CA VAL A 110 -24.55 -2.34 0.56
C VAL A 110 -23.68 -1.63 1.61
N PRO A 111 -24.09 -0.46 2.13
CA PRO A 111 -23.23 0.31 3.02
C PRO A 111 -22.87 -0.41 4.33
N SER A 112 -23.84 -1.10 4.95
CA SER A 112 -23.68 -1.85 6.19
C SER A 112 -24.81 -2.87 6.34
N LEU A 113 -24.54 -4.01 6.99
CA LEU A 113 -25.58 -4.96 7.43
C LEU A 113 -26.23 -4.55 8.76
N SER A 114 -25.53 -3.75 9.57
CA SER A 114 -26.06 -3.19 10.81
C SER A 114 -26.96 -1.98 10.50
N PRO A 115 -28.22 -1.99 10.96
CA PRO A 115 -29.15 -0.87 10.75
C PRO A 115 -28.70 0.40 11.47
N PHE A 116 -28.04 0.28 12.63
CA PHE A 116 -27.53 1.44 13.37
C PHE A 116 -26.39 2.15 12.65
N CYS A 117 -25.48 1.39 12.03
CA CYS A 117 -24.41 1.93 11.21
C CYS A 117 -24.98 2.62 9.95
N LEU A 118 -25.96 1.97 9.29
CA LEU A 118 -26.66 2.54 8.14
C LEU A 118 -27.40 3.84 8.48
N LYS A 119 -28.10 3.89 9.62
CA LYS A 119 -28.79 5.08 10.13
C LYS A 119 -27.81 6.24 10.30
N LEU A 120 -26.67 6.01 10.94
CA LEU A 120 -25.70 7.06 11.22
C LEU A 120 -25.00 7.56 9.93
N GLU A 121 -24.58 6.66 9.04
CA GLU A 121 -24.00 7.05 7.75
C GLU A 121 -25.01 7.87 6.90
N THR A 122 -26.30 7.50 6.97
CA THR A 122 -27.38 8.26 6.31
C THR A 122 -27.58 9.62 6.96
N TYR A 123 -27.62 9.70 8.29
CA TYR A 123 -27.76 10.94 9.03
C TYR A 123 -26.67 11.94 8.65
N LEU A 124 -25.39 11.54 8.73
CA LEU A 124 -24.24 12.39 8.40
C LEU A 124 -24.33 12.93 6.96
N ARG A 125 -24.80 12.11 6.01
CA ARG A 125 -25.03 12.54 4.64
C ARG A 125 -26.21 13.49 4.49
N MET A 126 -27.27 13.34 5.27
CA MET A 126 -28.44 14.22 5.23
C MET A 126 -28.15 15.61 5.81
N VAL A 127 -27.23 15.71 6.77
CA VAL A 127 -26.79 16.98 7.35
C VAL A 127 -25.55 17.57 6.66
N ASP A 128 -25.11 16.99 5.53
CA ASP A 128 -23.93 17.40 4.75
C ASP A 128 -22.64 17.53 5.59
N LEU A 129 -22.48 16.70 6.63
CA LEU A 129 -21.26 16.67 7.43
C LEU A 129 -20.22 15.77 6.77
N PRO A 130 -18.97 16.25 6.55
CA PRO A 130 -17.89 15.41 6.07
C PRO A 130 -17.48 14.42 7.17
N TYR A 131 -17.35 13.14 6.81
CA TYR A 131 -16.92 12.09 7.72
C TYR A 131 -16.03 11.09 7.00
N GLN A 132 -15.21 10.39 7.79
CA GLN A 132 -14.36 9.31 7.31
C GLN A 132 -14.82 7.99 7.93
N ASN A 133 -14.96 6.97 7.09
CA ASN A 133 -15.33 5.64 7.56
C ASN A 133 -14.10 4.83 7.96
N TYR A 134 -14.18 4.23 9.14
CA TYR A 134 -13.15 3.38 9.69
C TYR A 134 -13.71 1.98 9.99
N PHE A 135 -13.17 0.97 9.31
CA PHE A 135 -13.66 -0.41 9.34
C PHE A 135 -12.69 -1.33 10.10
N ASP A 136 -12.32 -0.96 11.33
CA ASP A 136 -11.40 -1.77 12.15
C ASP A 136 -12.10 -2.83 13.01
N GLY A 137 -13.43 -2.83 13.02
CA GLY A 137 -14.25 -3.75 13.82
C GLY A 137 -14.11 -3.52 15.34
N LYS A 138 -13.47 -2.43 15.77
CA LYS A 138 -13.34 -2.12 17.20
C LYS A 138 -14.66 -1.61 17.73
N LEU A 139 -15.13 -2.21 18.82
CA LEU A 139 -16.28 -1.71 19.54
C LEU A 139 -15.89 -0.48 20.35
N SER A 140 -16.88 0.38 20.64
CA SER A 140 -16.69 1.49 21.56
C SER A 140 -16.29 0.99 22.96
N PRO A 141 -15.82 1.85 23.86
CA PRO A 141 -15.60 1.49 25.26
C PRO A 141 -16.83 0.89 25.96
N GLN A 142 -18.04 1.24 25.50
CA GLN A 142 -19.32 0.69 25.97
C GLN A 142 -19.74 -0.60 25.23
N GLY A 143 -18.90 -1.15 24.36
CA GLY A 143 -19.20 -2.36 23.59
C GLY A 143 -20.22 -2.15 22.47
N LYS A 144 -20.43 -0.91 22.01
CA LYS A 144 -21.43 -0.55 20.99
C LYS A 144 -20.79 -0.20 19.65
N MET A 145 -21.58 -0.37 18.59
CA MET A 145 -21.27 0.04 17.22
C MET A 145 -22.56 0.58 16.58
N PRO A 146 -22.53 1.65 15.77
CA PRO A 146 -21.37 2.49 15.46
C PRO A 146 -20.97 3.39 16.64
N TRP A 147 -19.78 3.97 16.54
CA TRP A 147 -19.29 5.04 17.41
C TRP A 147 -18.46 6.03 16.61
N ILE A 148 -18.31 7.25 17.13
CA ILE A 148 -17.54 8.29 16.46
C ILE A 148 -16.44 8.86 17.34
N GLU A 149 -15.40 9.39 16.69
CA GLU A 149 -14.44 10.31 17.27
C GLU A 149 -14.61 11.68 16.61
N TYR A 150 -14.68 12.73 17.42
CA TYR A 150 -14.71 14.10 16.95
C TYR A 150 -14.00 14.98 17.98
N ASN A 151 -12.94 15.68 17.57
CA ASN A 151 -12.17 16.58 18.44
C ASN A 151 -11.74 15.91 19.78
N HIS A 152 -11.23 14.68 19.69
CA HIS A 152 -10.81 13.82 20.81
C HIS A 152 -11.92 13.42 21.79
N GLN A 153 -13.19 13.67 21.45
CA GLN A 153 -14.33 13.16 22.18
C GLN A 153 -14.92 11.96 21.47
N GLN A 154 -15.36 10.98 22.24
CA GLN A 154 -15.98 9.76 21.72
C GLN A 154 -17.45 9.71 22.11
N ALA A 155 -18.30 9.38 21.14
CA ALA A 155 -19.73 9.14 21.35
C ALA A 155 -20.11 7.77 20.77
N SER A 156 -20.95 7.01 21.47
CA SER A 156 -21.37 5.67 21.04
C SER A 156 -22.86 5.44 21.16
N GLY A 157 -23.40 4.65 20.22
CA GLY A 157 -24.84 4.44 20.07
C GLY A 157 -25.48 5.53 19.19
N SER A 158 -26.24 5.10 18.18
CA SER A 158 -26.69 5.99 17.10
C SER A 158 -27.49 7.21 17.58
N GLU A 159 -28.35 7.07 18.61
CA GLU A 159 -29.12 8.18 19.17
C GLU A 159 -28.22 9.21 19.87
N PHE A 160 -27.36 8.74 20.78
CA PHE A 160 -26.44 9.62 21.51
C PHE A 160 -25.43 10.31 20.60
N ILE A 161 -25.03 9.66 19.50
CA ILE A 161 -24.15 10.28 18.50
C ILE A 161 -24.87 11.41 17.79
N VAL A 162 -26.14 11.23 17.41
CA VAL A 162 -26.94 12.29 16.81
C VAL A 162 -27.02 13.47 17.78
N ASP A 163 -27.45 13.24 19.03
CA ASP A 163 -27.56 14.29 20.05
C ASP A 163 -26.23 15.03 20.27
N PHE A 164 -25.12 14.29 20.35
CA PHE A 164 -23.78 14.84 20.48
C PHE A 164 -23.40 15.75 19.30
N LEU A 165 -23.71 15.34 18.06
CA LEU A 165 -23.43 16.15 16.88
C LEU A 165 -24.35 17.37 16.81
N GLU A 166 -25.62 17.26 17.23
CA GLU A 166 -26.51 18.40 17.32
C GLU A 166 -25.98 19.45 18.31
N GLU A 167 -25.50 19.01 19.48
CA GLU A 167 -24.91 19.90 20.50
C GLU A 167 -23.62 20.55 20.03
N MET A 168 -22.72 19.78 19.40
CA MET A 168 -21.39 20.26 19.02
C MET A 168 -21.36 21.10 17.74
N LEU A 169 -22.25 20.81 16.78
CA LEU A 169 -22.22 21.39 15.43
C LEU A 169 -23.50 22.16 15.07
N GLY A 170 -24.54 22.10 15.90
CA GLY A 170 -25.81 22.79 15.65
C GLY A 170 -26.60 22.20 14.48
N VAL A 171 -26.30 20.98 14.05
CA VAL A 171 -27.05 20.29 12.98
C VAL A 171 -28.26 19.57 13.59
N ASN A 172 -29.47 19.89 13.15
CA ASN A 172 -30.68 19.22 13.65
C ASN A 172 -31.70 19.04 12.51
N LEU A 173 -31.96 17.79 12.15
CA LEU A 173 -32.92 17.44 11.09
C LEU A 173 -34.39 17.64 11.51
N ASN A 174 -34.64 17.70 12.81
CA ASN A 174 -35.96 17.79 13.44
C ASN A 174 -36.35 19.22 13.86
N VAL A 175 -35.61 20.25 13.41
CA VAL A 175 -35.81 21.65 13.82
C VAL A 175 -37.21 22.17 13.48
N ASN A 176 -37.79 21.70 12.37
CA ASN A 176 -39.09 22.14 11.89
C ASN A 176 -40.27 21.31 12.42
N LEU A 177 -40.01 20.31 13.28
CA LEU A 177 -41.08 19.45 13.81
C LEU A 177 -41.81 20.11 14.99
N THR A 178 -43.14 19.99 15.00
CA THR A 178 -43.95 20.37 16.16
C THR A 178 -43.68 19.42 17.35
N PRO A 179 -44.06 19.80 18.58
CA PRO A 179 -43.93 18.91 19.74
C PRO A 179 -44.63 17.55 19.54
N GLU A 180 -45.80 17.53 18.89
CA GLU A 180 -46.55 16.32 18.57
C GLU A 180 -45.81 15.45 17.55
N GLU A 181 -45.30 16.05 16.47
CA GLU A 181 -44.51 15.33 15.46
C GLU A 181 -43.23 14.75 16.04
N ARG A 182 -42.56 15.48 16.93
CA ARG A 182 -41.37 14.98 17.65
C ARG A 182 -41.72 13.79 18.54
N ALA A 183 -42.86 13.82 19.22
CA ALA A 183 -43.33 12.69 20.03
C ALA A 183 -43.63 11.45 19.16
N VAL A 184 -44.28 11.64 18.00
CA VAL A 184 -44.54 10.57 17.03
C VAL A 184 -43.23 10.00 16.48
N SER A 185 -42.28 10.86 16.09
CA SER A 185 -40.96 10.46 15.61
C SER A 185 -40.21 9.62 16.66
N ARG A 186 -40.24 10.04 17.94
CA ARG A 186 -39.64 9.28 19.04
C ARG A 186 -40.31 7.91 19.20
N ALA A 187 -41.64 7.86 19.18
CA ALA A 187 -42.39 6.60 19.31
C ALA A 187 -42.05 5.62 18.18
N ILE A 188 -41.99 6.09 16.94
CA ILE A 188 -41.61 5.28 15.78
C ILE A 188 -40.17 4.78 15.90
N THR A 189 -39.23 5.68 16.26
CA THR A 189 -37.81 5.34 16.40
C THR A 189 -37.62 4.24 17.45
N THR A 190 -38.19 4.40 18.64
CA THR A 190 -38.12 3.39 19.71
C THR A 190 -38.77 2.07 19.28
N MET A 191 -39.92 2.10 18.62
CA MET A 191 -40.57 0.89 18.11
C MET A 191 -39.68 0.13 17.11
N VAL A 192 -39.05 0.86 16.18
CA VAL A 192 -38.20 0.24 15.15
C VAL A 192 -36.90 -0.30 15.76
N GLU A 193 -36.22 0.50 16.60
CA GLU A 193 -34.88 0.19 17.10
C GLU A 193 -34.88 -0.81 18.26
N ASP A 194 -35.87 -0.77 19.15
CA ASP A 194 -35.88 -1.65 20.33
C ASP A 194 -36.74 -2.90 20.13
N HIS A 195 -37.79 -2.83 19.31
CA HIS A 195 -38.74 -3.94 19.14
C HIS A 195 -38.62 -4.64 17.80
N LEU A 196 -38.60 -3.92 16.67
CA LEU A 196 -38.54 -4.54 15.34
C LEU A 196 -37.13 -4.97 14.93
N TYR A 197 -36.09 -4.36 15.52
CA TYR A 197 -34.70 -4.74 15.29
C TYR A 197 -34.46 -6.25 15.47
N TRP A 198 -35.07 -6.86 16.50
CA TRP A 198 -34.91 -8.29 16.78
C TRP A 198 -35.42 -9.18 15.66
N THR A 199 -36.42 -8.74 14.89
CA THR A 199 -36.88 -9.46 13.70
C THR A 199 -35.81 -9.46 12.62
N ILE A 200 -35.17 -8.31 12.37
CA ILE A 200 -34.05 -8.22 11.42
C ILE A 200 -32.88 -9.10 11.88
N ALA A 201 -32.55 -9.03 13.17
CA ALA A 201 -31.49 -9.85 13.75
C ALA A 201 -31.79 -11.35 13.61
N TYR A 202 -33.02 -11.78 13.87
CA TYR A 202 -33.45 -13.16 13.67
C TYR A 202 -33.32 -13.58 12.20
N CYS A 203 -33.84 -12.77 11.28
CA CYS A 203 -33.76 -13.07 9.85
C CYS A 203 -32.31 -13.19 9.36
N GLN A 204 -31.40 -12.31 9.82
CA GLN A 204 -29.99 -12.29 9.41
C GLN A 204 -29.18 -13.44 10.03
N TRP A 205 -29.33 -13.65 11.34
CA TRP A 205 -28.40 -14.48 12.13
C TRP A 205 -28.96 -15.85 12.51
N VAL A 206 -30.26 -16.09 12.28
CA VAL A 206 -30.91 -17.39 12.53
C VAL A 206 -31.42 -17.98 11.22
N ASP A 207 -32.35 -17.31 10.52
CA ASP A 207 -32.98 -17.89 9.32
C ASP A 207 -32.05 -17.95 8.11
N ASN A 208 -31.20 -16.93 7.92
CA ASN A 208 -30.37 -16.77 6.74
C ASN A 208 -28.88 -16.64 7.10
N VAL A 209 -28.44 -17.34 8.15
CA VAL A 209 -27.06 -17.25 8.65
C VAL A 209 -26.01 -17.53 7.57
N ASP A 210 -26.25 -18.53 6.72
CA ASP A 210 -25.34 -18.91 5.64
C ASP A 210 -25.19 -17.79 4.60
N GLU A 211 -26.29 -17.12 4.24
CA GLU A 211 -26.26 -15.99 3.31
C GLU A 211 -25.59 -14.78 3.95
N THR A 212 -25.92 -14.47 5.20
CA THR A 212 -25.27 -13.38 5.95
C THR A 212 -23.76 -13.61 6.07
N GLN A 213 -23.32 -14.84 6.33
CA GLN A 213 -21.91 -15.18 6.42
C GLN A 213 -21.17 -14.99 5.08
N LYS A 214 -21.81 -15.32 3.94
CA LYS A 214 -21.22 -15.07 2.60
C LYS A 214 -20.99 -13.57 2.36
N LEU A 215 -21.89 -12.73 2.86
CA LEU A 215 -21.83 -11.27 2.72
C LEU A 215 -20.70 -10.65 3.56
N LEU A 216 -20.43 -11.22 4.72
CA LEU A 216 -19.33 -10.77 5.58
C LEU A 216 -17.99 -11.09 4.91
N SER A 217 -17.05 -10.14 4.99
CA SER A 217 -15.67 -10.33 4.56
C SER A 217 -14.84 -11.14 5.57
N MET A 218 -15.47 -11.94 6.43
CA MET A 218 -14.76 -12.71 7.44
C MET A 218 -14.14 -13.95 6.79
N THR A 219 -12.85 -13.84 6.46
CA THR A 219 -11.95 -14.95 6.74
C THR A 219 -11.87 -15.02 8.26
N GLY A 220 -12.56 -15.97 8.88
CA GLY A 220 -12.35 -16.25 10.30
C GLY A 220 -10.89 -16.66 10.56
N PRO A 221 -10.43 -16.69 11.82
CA PRO A 221 -9.27 -17.50 12.17
C PRO A 221 -9.46 -18.97 11.75
#